data_AF-A0AAV0AMP2-F1
#
_entry.id   AF-A0AAV0AMP2-F1
#
_cell.length_a   1.000
_cell.length_b   1.000
_cell.length_c   1.000
_cell.angle_alpha   90.00
_cell.angle_beta   90.00
_cell.angle_gamma   90.00
#
_symmetry.space_group_name_H-M   'P 1'
#
loop_
_entity.id
_entity.type
_entity.pdbx_description
1 polymer ?
#
loop_
_entity_poly.entity_id
_entity_poly.type
_entity_poly.pdbx_seq_one_letter_code
_entity_poly.pdbx_strand_id
1 'polypeptide(L)'
;GTALEEDYVGLPCLKSNLRPVRYATPFSIKGPSQQSFEKRSSLAHPYSLQEFAVYPVQLPGQLNELRLRFEAEDLDWTLFRKRVDNLNQKFWANQSTHFEKSENDVKNSVEKNKLPGTGDGDEASKHSLDCFYRQWLASEKSKFMSYNLEWWGAQLALMRGGWKSQVRIYKWKVAC
;
A
#
# COMPACT_ATOMS: atom_id res chain seq x y z
N GLY A 1 -12.12 -11.59 -20.21
CA GLY A 1 -12.28 -10.93 -18.90
C GLY A 1 -10.91 -10.58 -18.39
N THR A 2 -10.47 -9.35 -18.60
CA THR A 2 -9.24 -8.82 -18.02
C THR A 2 -9.60 -8.28 -16.64
N ALA A 3 -9.17 -8.97 -15.59
CA ALA A 3 -9.31 -8.46 -14.23
C ALA A 3 -8.72 -7.05 -14.19
N LEU A 4 -9.54 -6.08 -13.75
CA LEU A 4 -9.10 -4.73 -13.46
C LEU A 4 -7.96 -4.86 -12.44
N GLU A 5 -6.74 -4.67 -12.90
CA GLU A 5 -5.53 -4.67 -12.08
C GLU A 5 -5.58 -3.39 -11.23
N GLU A 6 -6.33 -3.47 -10.13
CA GLU A 6 -6.33 -2.42 -9.11
C GLU A 6 -4.88 -2.26 -8.61
N ASP A 7 -4.39 -1.03 -8.61
CA ASP A 7 -3.01 -0.70 -8.29
C ASP A 7 -2.81 -0.74 -6.76
N TYR A 8 -2.55 -1.95 -6.27
CA TYR A 8 -2.35 -2.24 -4.86
C TYR A 8 -0.90 -2.06 -4.46
N VAL A 9 -0.68 -1.36 -3.34
CA VAL A 9 0.60 -1.41 -2.66
C VAL A 9 0.57 -2.48 -1.57
N GLY A 10 1.35 -3.53 -1.84
CA GLY A 10 1.34 -4.77 -1.07
C GLY A 10 0.22 -5.68 -1.56
N LEU A 11 0.56 -6.92 -1.90
CA LEU A 11 -0.44 -7.98 -1.94
C LEU A 11 -1.14 -8.03 -0.58
N PRO A 12 -2.39 -8.51 -0.47
CA PRO A 12 -3.01 -8.85 0.81
C PRO A 12 -2.13 -9.89 1.52
N CYS A 13 -1.15 -9.40 2.28
CA CYS A 13 -0.18 -10.23 2.97
C CYS A 13 -0.76 -10.52 4.34
N LEU A 14 -1.25 -11.75 4.52
CA LEU A 14 -1.81 -12.25 5.78
C LEU A 14 -0.86 -12.07 6.98
N LYS A 15 0.45 -11.98 6.73
CA LYS A 15 1.48 -11.86 7.76
C LYS A 15 1.84 -10.42 8.14
N SER A 16 1.64 -9.47 7.24
CA SER A 16 1.96 -8.07 7.51
C SER A 16 1.00 -7.42 8.51
N ASN A 17 -0.19 -7.99 8.70
CA ASN A 17 -1.32 -7.40 9.46
C ASN A 17 -1.75 -5.99 9.00
N LEU A 18 -1.19 -5.49 7.90
CA LEU A 18 -1.47 -4.17 7.35
C LEU A 18 -2.48 -4.28 6.22
N ARG A 19 -3.44 -3.35 6.17
CA ARG A 19 -4.42 -3.29 5.09
C ARG A 19 -3.74 -2.91 3.77
N PRO A 20 -4.12 -3.53 2.63
CA PRO A 20 -3.65 -3.10 1.33
C PRO A 20 -4.03 -1.64 1.05
N VAL A 21 -3.08 -0.85 0.55
CA VAL A 21 -3.36 0.53 0.11
C VAL A 21 -3.72 0.52 -1.36
N ARG A 22 -4.86 1.11 -1.71
CA ARG A 22 -5.35 1.21 -3.07
C ARG A 22 -5.03 2.59 -3.63
N TYR A 23 -4.30 2.64 -4.73
CA TYR A 23 -4.13 3.86 -5.49
C TYR A 23 -5.09 3.84 -6.67
N ALA A 24 -6.21 4.58 -6.56
CA ALA A 24 -7.00 4.88 -7.75
C ALA A 24 -6.21 5.88 -8.60
N THR A 25 -5.98 5.57 -9.88
CA THR A 25 -5.52 6.61 -10.80
C THR A 25 -6.67 7.61 -10.98
N PRO A 26 -6.44 8.93 -10.92
CA PRO A 26 -7.50 9.93 -11.11
C PRO A 26 -8.15 9.84 -12.50
N PHE A 27 -7.50 9.16 -13.45
CA PHE A 27 -8.02 8.85 -14.79
C PHE A 27 -8.48 7.39 -14.95
N SER A 28 -8.42 6.54 -13.91
CA SER A 28 -9.31 5.39 -13.79
C SER A 28 -10.68 5.94 -13.41
N ILE A 29 -11.20 6.73 -14.34
CA ILE A 29 -12.62 6.80 -14.59
C ILE A 29 -12.99 5.33 -14.74
N LYS A 30 -13.68 4.79 -13.74
CA LYS A 30 -14.79 3.92 -14.06
C LYS A 30 -15.65 4.74 -15.01
N GLY A 31 -15.29 4.72 -16.30
CA GLY A 31 -16.27 4.96 -17.35
C GLY A 31 -17.42 4.04 -16.96
N PRO A 32 -18.67 4.52 -17.03
CA PRO A 32 -19.83 3.79 -16.53
C PRO A 32 -19.70 2.35 -17.00
N SER A 33 -19.37 1.46 -16.06
CA SER A 33 -19.34 0.01 -16.23
C SER A 33 -18.90 -0.48 -17.61
N GLN A 34 -17.67 -0.98 -17.74
CA GLN A 34 -17.42 -2.17 -18.57
C GLN A 34 -18.13 -3.39 -17.93
N GLN A 35 -19.44 -3.29 -17.70
CA GLN A 35 -20.30 -4.45 -17.78
C GLN A 35 -20.17 -4.88 -19.23
N SER A 36 -19.57 -6.05 -19.42
CA SER A 36 -19.78 -6.91 -20.57
C SER A 36 -20.79 -6.34 -21.58
N PHE A 37 -20.28 -5.67 -22.61
CA PHE A 37 -20.99 -5.56 -23.88
C PHE A 37 -21.02 -6.97 -24.49
N GLU A 38 -21.67 -7.90 -23.80
CA GLU A 38 -22.45 -8.90 -24.51
C GLU A 38 -23.40 -8.10 -25.37
N LYS A 39 -23.24 -8.34 -26.67
CA LYS A 39 -24.01 -7.92 -27.83
C LYS A 39 -25.53 -7.94 -27.56
N ARG A 40 -26.04 -7.09 -26.68
CA ARG A 40 -27.47 -6.82 -26.53
C ARG A 40 -27.80 -5.85 -27.64
N SER A 41 -28.63 -6.38 -28.53
CA SER A 41 -29.40 -5.70 -29.55
C SER A 41 -29.54 -4.19 -29.32
N SER A 42 -29.36 -3.47 -30.42
CA SER A 42 -29.62 -2.06 -30.67
C SER A 42 -31.04 -1.60 -30.30
N LEU A 43 -31.45 -1.81 -29.06
CA LEU A 43 -32.58 -1.11 -28.46
C LEU A 43 -32.07 0.27 -28.12
N ALA A 44 -32.50 1.24 -28.94
CA ALA A 44 -32.21 2.65 -28.79
C ALA A 44 -32.56 3.10 -27.38
N HIS A 45 -31.54 3.18 -26.52
CA HIS A 45 -31.67 3.86 -25.24
C HIS A 45 -31.92 5.35 -25.55
N PRO A 46 -32.85 6.03 -24.85
CA PRO A 46 -33.18 7.44 -25.12
C PRO A 46 -32.00 8.40 -24.97
N TYR A 47 -30.90 7.92 -24.37
CA TYR A 47 -29.61 8.60 -24.26
C TYR A 47 -28.60 7.87 -25.14
N SER A 48 -28.09 8.57 -26.16
CA SER A 48 -27.09 8.04 -27.10
C SER A 48 -25.69 8.25 -26.53
N LEU A 49 -24.74 7.32 -26.69
CA LEU A 49 -23.36 7.59 -26.27
C LEU A 49 -22.69 8.73 -27.09
N GLN A 50 -23.31 9.19 -28.18
CA GLN A 50 -22.83 10.35 -28.95
C GLN A 50 -22.90 11.68 -28.18
N GLU A 51 -23.87 11.89 -27.28
CA GLU A 51 -23.94 13.13 -26.47
C GLU A 51 -22.80 13.21 -25.44
N PHE A 52 -22.17 12.07 -25.12
CA PHE A 52 -20.98 11.98 -24.29
C PHE A 52 -19.69 11.90 -25.11
N ALA A 53 -19.74 12.13 -26.43
CA ALA A 53 -18.54 12.26 -27.23
C ALA A 53 -17.72 13.43 -26.66
N VAL A 54 -16.64 13.09 -25.97
CA VAL A 54 -15.72 14.06 -25.38
C VAL A 54 -14.99 14.72 -26.54
N TYR A 55 -15.53 15.84 -27.02
CA TYR A 55 -14.78 16.72 -27.89
C TYR A 55 -13.54 17.16 -27.10
N PRO A 56 -12.31 16.97 -27.62
CA PRO A 56 -11.12 17.40 -26.92
C PRO A 56 -11.22 18.91 -26.74
N VAL A 57 -11.43 19.36 -25.50
CA VAL A 57 -11.40 20.78 -25.15
C VAL A 57 -10.00 21.27 -25.50
N GLN A 58 -9.90 22.07 -26.56
CA GLN A 58 -8.64 22.68 -26.97
C GLN A 58 -8.27 23.74 -25.94
N LEU A 59 -7.42 23.34 -24.98
CA LEU A 59 -6.85 24.26 -24.00
C LEU A 59 -5.87 25.21 -24.71
N PRO A 60 -5.84 26.50 -24.34
CA PRO A 60 -4.78 27.41 -24.75
C PRO A 60 -3.40 26.81 -24.51
N GLY A 61 -2.43 27.05 -25.40
CA GLY A 61 -1.12 26.39 -25.37
C GLY A 61 -0.42 26.46 -24.00
N GLN A 62 -0.47 27.61 -23.33
CA GLN A 62 0.10 27.81 -22.00
C GLN A 62 -0.58 26.96 -20.91
N LEU A 63 -1.91 26.80 -20.98
CA LEU A 63 -2.67 25.96 -20.06
C LEU A 63 -2.40 24.47 -20.30
N ASN A 64 -2.20 24.07 -21.56
CA ASN A 64 -1.84 22.70 -21.90
C ASN A 64 -0.43 22.34 -21.39
N GLU A 65 0.54 23.23 -21.53
CA GLU A 65 1.88 23.05 -20.95
C GLU A 65 1.83 22.94 -19.42
N LEU A 66 1.06 23.81 -18.76
CA LEU A 66 0.89 23.78 -17.31
C LEU A 66 0.26 22.46 -16.85
N ARG A 67 -0.76 21.99 -17.56
CA ARG A 67 -1.42 20.70 -17.31
C ARG A 67 -0.41 19.55 -17.38
N LEU A 68 0.35 19.46 -18.47
CA LEU A 68 1.33 18.38 -18.66
C LEU A 68 2.39 18.37 -17.55
N ARG A 69 2.86 19.55 -17.12
CA ARG A 69 3.80 19.64 -15.99
C ARG A 69 3.19 19.15 -14.69
N PHE A 70 1.95 19.56 -14.38
CA PHE A 70 1.27 19.13 -13.16
C PHE A 70 0.95 17.64 -13.17
N GLU A 71 0.60 17.08 -14.32
CA GLU A 71 0.38 15.64 -14.49
C GLU A 71 1.65 14.82 -14.22
N ALA A 72 2.80 15.26 -14.73
CA ALA A 72 4.09 14.62 -14.44
C ALA A 72 4.43 14.69 -12.94
N GLU A 73 4.25 15.85 -12.29
CA GLU A 73 4.50 16.00 -10.86
C GLU A 73 3.54 15.17 -9.99
N ASP A 74 2.28 15.01 -10.40
CA ASP A 74 1.28 14.17 -9.71
C ASP A 74 1.60 12.68 -9.85
N LEU A 75 2.10 12.26 -11.01
CA LEU A 75 2.59 10.90 -11.23
C LEU A 75 3.78 10.60 -10.32
N ASP A 76 4.79 11.47 -10.30
CA ASP A 76 5.96 11.33 -9.43
C ASP A 76 5.57 11.24 -7.96
N TRP A 77 4.65 12.11 -7.53
CA TRP A 77 4.11 12.09 -6.18
C TRP A 77 3.39 10.78 -5.86
N THR A 78 2.60 10.26 -6.78
CA THR A 78 1.91 8.98 -6.62
C THR A 78 2.89 7.82 -6.53
N LEU A 79 3.90 7.77 -7.40
CA LEU A 79 4.95 6.76 -7.36
C LEU A 79 5.78 6.83 -6.06
N PHE A 80 6.02 8.02 -5.54
CA PHE A 80 6.68 8.19 -4.26
C PHE A 80 5.85 7.61 -3.11
N ARG A 81 4.57 7.96 -3.00
CA ARG A 81 3.68 7.42 -1.96
C ARG A 81 3.63 5.89 -2.01
N LYS A 82 3.53 5.32 -3.21
CA LYS A 82 3.55 3.86 -3.39
C LYS A 82 4.84 3.22 -2.89
N ARG A 83 5.99 3.84 -3.15
CA ARG A 83 7.29 3.34 -2.65
C ARG A 83 7.33 3.35 -1.12
N VAL A 84 6.83 4.40 -0.49
CA VAL A 84 6.79 4.53 0.98
C VAL A 84 5.88 3.46 1.60
N ASP A 85 4.68 3.27 1.06
CA ASP A 85 3.77 2.21 1.52
C ASP A 85 4.35 0.81 1.31
N ASN A 86 5.07 0.60 0.20
CA ASN A 86 5.71 -0.68 -0.10
C ASN A 86 6.85 -0.99 0.89
N LEU A 87 7.63 0.02 1.27
CA LEU A 87 8.64 -0.09 2.31
C LEU A 87 8.02 -0.54 3.62
N ASN A 88 6.94 0.13 4.05
CA ASN A 88 6.23 -0.23 5.27
C ASN A 88 5.73 -1.67 5.23
N GLN A 89 5.07 -2.04 4.13
CA GLN A 89 4.52 -3.38 3.97
C GLN A 89 5.57 -4.49 3.97
N LYS A 90 6.67 -4.29 3.23
CA LYS A 90 7.77 -5.24 3.18
C LYS A 90 8.43 -5.43 4.54
N PHE A 91 8.66 -4.33 5.26
CA PHE A 91 9.28 -4.38 6.58
C PHE A 91 8.46 -5.26 7.54
N TRP A 92 7.17 -4.96 7.70
CA TRP A 92 6.30 -5.69 8.62
C TRP A 92 6.03 -7.13 8.17
N ALA A 93 5.89 -7.39 6.87
CA ALA A 93 5.75 -8.77 6.37
C ALA A 93 6.97 -9.63 6.70
N ASN A 94 8.18 -9.09 6.47
CA ASN A 94 9.43 -9.79 6.78
C ASN A 94 9.58 -9.99 8.30
N GLN A 95 9.26 -8.94 9.08
CA GLN A 95 9.39 -8.97 10.53
C GLN A 95 8.47 -10.00 11.18
N SER A 96 7.18 -10.02 10.79
CA SER A 96 6.22 -11.02 11.28
C SER A 96 6.64 -12.43 10.87
N THR A 97 7.08 -12.62 9.63
CA THR A 97 7.52 -13.95 9.16
C THR A 97 8.73 -14.46 9.93
N HIS A 98 9.71 -13.58 10.18
CA HIS A 98 10.90 -13.91 10.95
C HIS A 98 10.53 -14.24 12.40
N PHE A 99 9.67 -13.44 13.02
CA PHE A 99 9.19 -13.65 14.39
C PHE A 99 8.45 -14.99 14.53
N GLU A 100 7.44 -15.24 13.72
CA GLU A 100 6.66 -16.49 13.73
C GLU A 100 7.56 -17.71 13.57
N LYS A 101 8.54 -17.64 12.68
CA LYS A 101 9.50 -18.74 12.47
C LYS A 101 10.31 -18.99 13.75
N SER A 102 10.93 -17.95 14.30
CA SER A 102 11.78 -18.08 15.48
C SER A 102 11.01 -18.51 16.73
N GLU A 103 9.79 -18.02 16.90
CA GLU A 103 8.92 -18.39 18.02
C GLU A 103 8.53 -19.88 17.91
N ASN A 104 8.19 -20.35 16.70
CA ASN A 104 7.88 -21.76 16.45
C ASN A 104 9.11 -22.65 16.70
N ASP A 105 10.31 -22.21 16.33
CA ASP A 105 11.54 -22.96 16.59
C ASP A 105 11.78 -23.16 18.10
N VAL A 106 11.49 -22.14 18.93
CA VAL A 106 11.57 -22.24 20.40
C VAL A 106 10.48 -23.16 20.95
N LYS A 107 9.22 -23.00 20.51
CA LYS A 107 8.10 -23.88 20.94
C LYS A 107 8.39 -25.34 20.62
N ASN A 108 8.83 -25.63 19.39
CA ASN A 108 9.20 -26.97 18.96
C ASN A 108 10.36 -27.55 19.78
N SER A 109 11.33 -26.71 20.17
CA SER A 109 12.46 -27.14 20.99
C SER A 109 12.02 -27.48 22.42
N VAL A 110 11.11 -26.69 22.99
CA VAL A 110 10.55 -26.97 24.32
C VAL A 110 9.68 -28.22 24.30
N GLU A 111 8.83 -28.40 23.28
CA GLU A 111 7.99 -29.58 23.14
C GLU A 111 8.81 -30.87 23.04
N LYS A 112 9.93 -30.86 22.30
CA LYS A 112 10.86 -32.00 22.21
C LYS A 112 11.49 -32.36 23.55
N ASN A 113 11.74 -31.37 24.40
CA ASN A 113 12.37 -31.56 25.71
C ASN A 113 11.36 -31.91 26.82
N LYS A 114 10.05 -31.88 26.54
CA LYS A 114 9.00 -32.15 27.51
C LYS A 114 8.87 -33.67 27.71
N LEU A 115 9.30 -34.20 28.87
CA LEU A 115 9.01 -35.59 29.24
C LEU A 115 7.52 -35.76 29.60
N PRO A 116 6.85 -36.83 29.15
CA PRO A 116 5.45 -37.07 29.48
C PRO A 116 5.28 -37.37 30.98
N GLY A 117 4.44 -36.58 31.66
CA GLY A 117 3.98 -36.86 33.04
C GLY A 117 4.33 -35.82 34.11
N THR A 118 5.09 -34.76 33.80
CA THR A 118 5.50 -33.75 34.80
C THR A 118 4.74 -32.43 34.57
N GLY A 119 3.92 -32.01 35.53
CA GLY A 119 3.18 -30.72 35.51
C GLY A 119 4.08 -29.47 35.51
N ASP A 120 5.39 -29.65 35.74
CA ASP A 120 6.42 -28.61 35.75
C ASP A 120 6.83 -28.12 34.35
N GLY A 121 6.41 -28.84 33.30
CA GLY A 121 6.77 -28.53 31.91
C GLY A 121 6.15 -27.23 31.36
N ASP A 122 5.09 -26.72 31.98
CA ASP A 122 4.41 -25.49 31.52
C ASP A 122 5.14 -24.22 32.00
N GLU A 123 5.67 -24.21 33.22
CA GLU A 123 6.46 -23.07 33.74
C GLU A 123 7.82 -22.96 33.05
N ALA A 124 8.49 -24.10 32.79
CA ALA A 124 9.72 -24.12 32.00
C ALA A 124 9.51 -23.58 30.57
N SER A 125 8.36 -23.88 29.97
CA SER A 125 7.98 -23.38 28.65
C SER A 125 7.76 -21.87 28.64
N LYS A 126 7.03 -21.35 29.64
CA LYS A 126 6.84 -19.89 29.82
C LYS A 126 8.17 -19.17 30.02
N HIS A 127 9.05 -19.69 30.87
CA HIS A 127 10.37 -19.10 31.11
C HIS A 127 11.25 -19.08 29.85
N SER A 128 11.23 -20.17 29.07
CA SER A 128 11.92 -20.24 27.78
C SER A 128 11.42 -19.18 26.79
N LEU A 129 10.09 -19.01 26.70
CA LEU A 129 9.48 -17.98 25.86
C LEU A 129 9.78 -16.56 26.33
N ASP A 130 9.77 -16.28 27.64
CA ASP A 130 10.14 -14.96 28.17
C ASP A 130 11.61 -14.62 27.83
N CYS A 131 12.51 -15.58 27.98
CA CYS A 131 13.90 -15.42 27.60
C CYS A 131 14.05 -15.14 26.08
N PHE A 132 13.31 -15.88 25.24
CA PHE A 132 13.25 -15.64 23.81
C PHE A 132 12.78 -14.21 23.48
N TYR A 133 11.66 -13.74 24.05
CA TYR A 133 11.14 -12.41 23.75
C TYR A 133 12.10 -11.29 24.15
N ARG A 134 12.76 -11.42 25.30
CA ARG A 134 13.80 -10.46 25.73
C ARG A 134 14.96 -10.41 24.75
N GLN A 135 15.48 -11.57 24.35
CA GLN A 135 16.60 -11.66 23.41
C GLN A 135 16.22 -11.14 22.03
N TRP A 136 15.03 -11.48 21.55
CA TRP A 136 14.50 -11.02 20.26
C TRP A 136 14.42 -9.49 20.19
N LEU A 137 13.85 -8.85 21.22
CA LEU A 137 13.76 -7.40 21.28
C LEU A 137 15.15 -6.74 21.33
N ALA A 138 16.09 -7.34 22.04
CA ALA A 138 17.47 -6.85 22.10
C ALA A 138 18.17 -6.98 20.74
N SER A 139 18.01 -8.10 20.03
CA SER A 139 18.66 -8.34 18.74
C SER A 139 18.07 -7.48 17.63
N GLU A 140 16.76 -7.23 17.64
CA GLU A 140 16.07 -6.56 16.55
C GLU A 140 15.98 -5.04 16.72
N LYS A 141 16.38 -4.52 17.89
CA LYS A 141 16.34 -3.08 18.21
C LYS A 141 16.99 -2.21 17.13
N SER A 142 18.14 -2.64 16.60
CA SER A 142 18.88 -1.87 15.58
C SER A 142 18.10 -1.75 14.27
N LYS A 143 17.44 -2.83 13.82
CA LYS A 143 16.62 -2.84 12.60
C LYS A 143 15.35 -2.01 12.76
N PHE A 144 14.72 -2.03 13.95
CA PHE A 144 13.61 -1.12 14.23
C PHE A 144 14.06 0.34 14.20
N MET A 145 15.24 0.65 14.75
CA MET A 145 15.77 2.01 14.72
C MET A 145 16.09 2.48 13.31
N SER A 146 16.72 1.63 12.47
CA SER A 146 17.00 1.98 11.08
C SER A 146 15.71 2.19 10.27
N TYR A 147 14.74 1.28 10.44
CA TYR A 147 13.42 1.42 9.82
C TYR A 147 12.72 2.70 10.27
N ASN A 148 12.71 3.00 11.57
CA ASN A 148 12.06 4.21 12.09
C ASN A 148 12.72 5.48 11.51
N LEU A 149 14.04 5.51 11.38
CA LEU A 149 14.75 6.63 10.77
C LEU A 149 14.30 6.85 9.31
N GLU A 150 14.28 5.79 8.51
CA GLU A 150 13.83 5.83 7.11
C GLU A 150 12.34 6.22 7.01
N TRP A 151 11.50 5.65 7.86
CA TRP A 151 10.07 5.92 7.89
C TRP A 151 9.77 7.38 8.24
N TRP A 152 10.37 7.92 9.30
CA TRP A 152 10.17 9.32 9.68
C TRP A 152 10.72 10.30 8.63
N GLY A 153 11.86 9.98 8.00
CA GLY A 153 12.36 10.73 6.86
C GLY A 153 11.37 10.75 5.70
N ALA A 154 10.76 9.60 5.39
CA ALA A 154 9.72 9.48 4.38
C ALA A 154 8.43 10.25 4.75
N GLN A 155 8.02 10.27 6.02
CA GLN A 155 6.84 11.01 6.49
C GLN A 155 6.97 12.52 6.27
N LEU A 156 8.14 13.10 6.54
CA LEU A 156 8.39 14.52 6.26
C LEU A 156 8.30 14.82 4.76
N ALA A 157 8.88 13.94 3.93
CA ALA A 157 8.77 14.05 2.47
C ALA A 157 7.32 13.89 2.00
N LEU A 158 6.53 13.01 2.65
CA LEU A 158 5.11 12.84 2.36
C LEU A 158 4.32 14.12 2.63
N MET A 159 4.51 14.73 3.80
CA MET A 159 3.84 15.98 4.16
C MET A 159 4.18 17.11 3.17
N ARG A 160 5.45 17.23 2.81
CA ARG A 160 5.91 18.20 1.80
C ARG A 160 5.30 17.95 0.42
N GLY A 161 5.22 16.70 -0.02
CA GLY A 161 4.61 16.34 -1.30
C GLY A 161 3.11 16.61 -1.33
N GLY A 162 2.41 16.31 -0.24
CA GLY A 162 0.99 16.65 -0.07
C GLY A 162 0.73 18.15 -0.13
N TRP A 163 1.54 18.95 0.56
CA TRP A 163 1.48 20.42 0.46
C TRP A 163 1.67 20.91 -0.98
N LYS A 164 2.71 20.42 -1.68
CA LYS A 164 2.99 20.80 -3.07
C LYS A 164 1.82 20.45 -4.00
N SER A 165 1.17 19.32 -3.80
CA SER A 165 -0.04 18.94 -4.54
C SER A 165 -1.18 19.94 -4.33
N GLN A 166 -1.43 20.39 -3.11
CA GLN A 166 -2.44 21.43 -2.84
C GLN A 166 -2.11 22.76 -3.52
N VAL A 167 -0.83 23.16 -3.52
CA VAL A 167 -0.37 24.36 -4.23
C VAL A 167 -0.62 24.25 -5.73
N ARG A 168 -0.40 23.08 -6.36
CA ARG A 168 -0.71 22.86 -7.77
C ARG A 168 -2.21 23.01 -8.06
N ILE A 169 -3.06 22.40 -7.24
CA ILE A 169 -4.51 22.51 -7.37
C ILE A 169 -4.95 23.97 -7.31
N TYR A 170 -4.39 24.75 -6.37
CA TYR A 170 -4.66 26.17 -6.28
C TYR A 170 -4.19 26.94 -7.53
N LYS A 171 -2.96 26.69 -8.00
CA LYS A 171 -2.43 27.33 -9.22
C LYS A 171 -3.28 27.02 -10.45
N TRP A 172 -3.75 25.78 -10.59
CA TRP A 172 -4.66 25.39 -11.68
C TRP A 172 -5.98 26.17 -11.61
N LYS A 173 -6.58 26.28 -10.42
CA LYS A 173 -7.82 27.06 -10.20
C LYS A 173 -7.68 28.56 -10.48
N VAL A 174 -6.48 29.12 -10.35
CA VAL A 174 -6.21 30.52 -10.66
C VAL A 174 -5.94 30.72 -12.16
N ALA A 175 -5.45 29.69 -12.85
CA ALA A 175 -5.12 29.77 -14.27
C ALA A 175 -6.32 29.49 -15.19
N CYS A 176 -7.31 28.72 -14.73
CA CYS A 176 -8.58 28.45 -15.41
C CYS A 176 -9.67 29.43 -15.01
#